data_AF-A0A255DSU2-F1
#
_entry.id   AF-A0A255DSU2-F1
#
_cell.length_a   1.000
_cell.length_b   1.000
_cell.length_c   1.000
_cell.angle_alpha   90.00
_cell.angle_beta   90.00
_cell.angle_gamma   90.00
#
_symmetry.space_group_name_H-M   'P 1'
#
loop_
_entity.id
_entity.type
_entity.pdbx_description
1 polymer ?
#
loop_
_entity_poly.entity_id
_entity_poly.type
_entity_poly.pdbx_seq_one_letter_code
_entity_poly.pdbx_strand_id
1 'polypeptide(L)'
;MQIIENRNLLVHQYPSLAEFADYQAANVGYQRCRRSFSNCASVGEAAARAKAGLPEFGVRVLDTSKAMVDSAMRQVTEIDMFSTYDVTGSYVDMGRFLDGTPECMVDSVFEDKPKTTPVVTIVSNVNASGGIDKEELETRGRLVVALIKAIETSGRATELWVDSTNIGRSNGREIAHHFRIAVRIRAAGQPLDMGSVMYAFTDPSMLRALCFNAMHRLTPDMQRRYGVGAGYGCVETGAVHVEESYGENAVYLPAVRLGERQDSAERTVTRVLERLGIA
;
A
#
# COMPACT_ATOMS: atom_id res chain seq x y z
N MET A 1 -4.09 -11.36 10.86
CA MET A 1 -5.31 -11.18 10.05
C MET A 1 -6.42 -10.63 10.95
N GLN A 2 -7.01 -9.52 10.56
CA GLN A 2 -8.19 -8.94 11.20
C GLN A 2 -9.40 -9.11 10.27
N ILE A 3 -10.54 -9.52 10.82
CA ILE A 3 -11.80 -9.60 10.08
C ILE A 3 -12.66 -8.42 10.53
N ILE A 4 -13.10 -7.61 9.57
CA ILE A 4 -13.99 -6.47 9.82
C ILE A 4 -15.26 -6.71 9.02
N GLU A 5 -16.41 -6.64 9.68
CA GLU A 5 -17.72 -6.82 9.05
C GLU A 5 -18.53 -5.55 9.25
N ASN A 6 -18.95 -4.92 8.15
CA ASN A 6 -19.77 -3.71 8.16
C ASN A 6 -20.93 -3.85 7.18
N ARG A 7 -22.13 -4.12 7.68
CA ARG A 7 -23.40 -4.29 6.93
C ARG A 7 -23.30 -5.22 5.71
N ASN A 8 -22.77 -4.68 4.62
CA ASN A 8 -22.64 -5.34 3.31
C ASN A 8 -21.19 -5.61 2.91
N LEU A 9 -20.20 -5.29 3.75
CA LEU A 9 -18.78 -5.45 3.47
C LEU A 9 -18.13 -6.40 4.49
N LEU A 10 -17.50 -7.47 3.99
CA LEU A 10 -16.55 -8.27 4.76
C LEU A 10 -15.13 -7.91 4.31
N VAL A 11 -14.27 -7.52 5.25
CA VAL A 11 -12.86 -7.22 5.02
C VAL A 11 -11.98 -8.23 5.74
N HIS A 12 -11.09 -8.88 5.00
CA HIS A 12 -9.91 -9.54 5.55
C HIS A 12 -8.72 -8.61 5.42
N GLN A 13 -8.30 -8.03 6.55
CA GLN A 13 -7.22 -7.06 6.61
C GLN A 13 -5.94 -7.69 7.15
N TYR A 14 -4.83 -7.37 6.50
CA TYR A 14 -3.49 -7.81 6.85
C TYR A 14 -2.58 -6.58 7.00
N PRO A 15 -1.86 -6.45 8.13
CA PRO A 15 -1.08 -5.24 8.44
C PRO A 15 0.26 -5.18 7.70
N SER A 16 0.68 -6.25 7.03
CA SER A 16 1.85 -6.28 6.15
C SER A 16 1.74 -7.37 5.07
N LEU A 17 2.52 -7.24 4.00
CA LEU A 17 2.68 -8.28 2.97
C LEU A 17 3.26 -9.57 3.55
N ALA A 18 4.20 -9.47 4.49
CA ALA A 18 4.82 -10.62 5.14
C ALA A 18 3.78 -11.43 5.95
N GLU A 19 2.96 -10.77 6.76
CA GLU A 19 1.89 -11.44 7.51
C GLU A 19 0.84 -12.06 6.59
N PHE A 20 0.51 -11.40 5.48
CA PHE A 20 -0.37 -11.98 4.48
C PHE A 20 0.22 -13.26 3.90
N ALA A 21 1.49 -13.23 3.49
CA ALA A 21 2.20 -14.37 2.95
C ALA A 21 2.29 -15.54 3.96
N ASP A 22 2.64 -15.25 5.21
CA ASP A 22 2.67 -16.23 6.31
C ASP A 22 1.31 -16.90 6.52
N TYR A 23 0.26 -16.08 6.58
CA TYR A 23 -1.09 -16.59 6.76
C TYR A 23 -1.51 -17.49 5.59
N GLN A 24 -1.22 -17.08 4.34
CA GLN A 24 -1.56 -17.89 3.16
C GLN A 24 -0.77 -19.21 3.11
N ALA A 25 0.52 -19.19 3.45
CA ALA A 25 1.35 -20.38 3.48
C ALA A 25 0.88 -21.40 4.54
N ALA A 26 0.40 -20.93 5.69
CA ALA A 26 -0.14 -21.77 6.74
C ALA A 26 -1.55 -22.31 6.45
N ASN A 27 -2.32 -21.65 5.58
CA ASN A 27 -3.74 -21.94 5.34
C ASN A 27 -4.03 -22.22 3.86
N VAL A 28 -3.40 -23.25 3.31
CA VAL A 28 -3.54 -23.61 1.89
C VAL A 28 -4.90 -24.26 1.61
N GLY A 29 -5.76 -23.57 0.87
CA GLY A 29 -7.01 -24.10 0.30
C GLY A 29 -7.01 -24.11 -1.24
N TYR A 30 -6.13 -23.33 -1.87
CA TYR A 30 -6.02 -23.22 -3.32
C TYR A 30 -4.90 -24.09 -3.89
N GLN A 31 -5.23 -24.88 -4.92
CA GLN A 31 -4.30 -25.84 -5.53
C GLN A 31 -4.01 -25.56 -7.01
N ARG A 32 -4.59 -24.50 -7.61
CA ARG A 32 -4.51 -24.26 -9.07
C ARG A 32 -3.43 -23.24 -9.46
N CYS A 33 -2.26 -23.30 -8.84
CA CYS A 33 -1.12 -22.47 -9.25
C CYS A 33 -0.57 -22.95 -10.60
N ARG A 34 -0.53 -22.08 -11.62
CA ARG A 34 0.02 -22.40 -12.94
C ARG A 34 1.33 -21.65 -13.15
N ARG A 35 2.46 -22.37 -13.15
CA ARG A 35 3.81 -21.78 -13.28
C ARG A 35 3.97 -20.93 -14.54
N SER A 36 3.36 -21.33 -15.67
CA SER A 36 3.44 -20.59 -16.94
C SER A 36 3.01 -19.13 -16.80
N PHE A 37 2.05 -18.85 -15.91
CA PHE A 37 1.49 -17.52 -15.75
C PHE A 37 1.71 -16.92 -14.38
N SER A 38 1.40 -17.65 -13.29
CA SER A 38 1.60 -17.17 -11.91
C SER A 38 3.06 -17.16 -11.46
N ASN A 39 4.02 -17.60 -12.28
CA ASN A 39 5.44 -17.73 -11.91
C ASN A 39 5.71 -18.59 -10.66
N CYS A 40 4.71 -19.35 -10.19
CA CYS A 40 4.77 -20.22 -9.02
C CYS A 40 3.98 -21.52 -9.25
N ALA A 41 4.41 -22.60 -8.60
CA ALA A 41 3.77 -23.91 -8.62
C ALA A 41 2.89 -24.18 -7.38
N SER A 42 3.02 -23.39 -6.32
CA SER A 42 2.23 -23.55 -5.08
C SER A 42 1.98 -22.22 -4.39
N VAL A 43 1.02 -22.20 -3.45
CA VAL A 43 0.78 -21.06 -2.55
C VAL A 43 2.00 -20.79 -1.67
N GLY A 44 2.71 -21.84 -1.23
CA GLY A 44 3.95 -21.69 -0.48
C GLY A 44 5.06 -21.00 -1.27
N GLU A 45 5.22 -21.33 -2.56
CA GLU A 45 6.17 -20.65 -3.44
C GLU A 45 5.76 -19.19 -3.69
N ALA A 46 4.48 -18.91 -3.87
CA ALA A 46 3.97 -17.54 -3.97
C ALA A 46 4.26 -16.74 -2.69
N ALA A 47 4.03 -17.33 -1.51
CA ALA A 47 4.30 -16.69 -0.23
C ALA A 47 5.80 -16.43 -0.02
N ALA A 48 6.67 -17.35 -0.42
CA ALA A 48 8.12 -17.15 -0.40
C ALA A 48 8.54 -15.98 -1.30
N ARG A 49 7.98 -15.91 -2.52
CA ARG A 49 8.20 -14.78 -3.44
C ARG A 49 7.70 -13.46 -2.86
N ALA A 50 6.54 -13.45 -2.22
CA ALA A 50 5.98 -12.26 -1.58
C ALA A 50 6.90 -11.67 -0.50
N LYS A 51 7.50 -12.54 0.32
CA LYS A 51 8.45 -12.13 1.36
C LYS A 51 9.80 -11.70 0.81
N ALA A 52 10.26 -12.35 -0.26
CA ALA A 52 11.50 -11.98 -0.92
C ALA A 52 11.38 -10.68 -1.73
N GLY A 53 10.16 -10.34 -2.18
CA GLY A 53 9.93 -9.29 -3.14
C GLY A 53 10.47 -9.63 -4.54
N LEU A 54 10.45 -8.65 -5.43
CA LEU A 54 11.05 -8.71 -6.76
C LEU A 54 12.21 -7.70 -6.89
N PRO A 55 13.38 -7.98 -6.31
CA PRO A 55 14.49 -7.03 -6.27
C PRO A 55 15.01 -6.66 -7.67
N GLU A 56 14.99 -7.58 -8.64
CA GLU A 56 15.43 -7.32 -10.01
C GLU A 56 14.57 -6.26 -10.71
N PHE A 57 13.26 -6.26 -10.44
CA PHE A 57 12.35 -5.23 -10.92
C PHE A 57 12.54 -3.93 -10.14
N GLY A 58 12.78 -4.02 -8.83
CA GLY A 58 13.08 -2.87 -7.99
C GLY A 58 14.31 -2.09 -8.47
N VAL A 59 15.42 -2.79 -8.77
CA VAL A 59 16.67 -2.18 -9.27
C VAL A 59 16.44 -1.46 -10.60
N ARG A 60 15.74 -2.09 -11.57
CA ARG A 60 15.44 -1.48 -12.87
C ARG A 60 14.68 -0.16 -12.74
N VAL A 61 13.77 -0.07 -11.77
CA VAL A 61 12.98 1.16 -11.53
C VAL A 61 13.75 2.20 -10.68
N LEU A 62 14.75 1.77 -9.91
CA LEU A 62 15.65 2.66 -9.16
C LEU A 62 16.75 3.26 -10.04
N ASP A 63 17.28 2.53 -11.02
CA ASP A 63 18.26 3.04 -11.98
C ASP A 63 17.72 4.23 -12.78
N THR A 64 16.39 4.31 -12.95
CA THR A 64 15.71 5.46 -13.56
C THR A 64 15.57 6.66 -12.61
N SER A 65 15.94 6.56 -11.33
CA SER A 65 15.62 7.56 -10.30
C SER A 65 16.70 7.75 -9.22
N LYS A 66 17.98 7.68 -9.60
CA LYS A 66 19.14 7.79 -8.68
C LYS A 66 19.14 9.02 -7.75
N ALA A 67 18.60 10.16 -8.19
CA ALA A 67 18.58 11.40 -7.39
C ALA A 67 17.59 11.40 -6.21
N MET A 68 16.63 10.48 -6.17
CA MET A 68 15.54 10.49 -5.18
C MET A 68 15.89 9.75 -3.89
N VAL A 69 16.78 8.75 -3.94
CA VAL A 69 17.16 7.94 -2.76
C VAL A 69 17.81 8.81 -1.68
N ASP A 70 18.67 9.75 -2.09
CA ASP A 70 19.31 10.70 -1.18
C ASP A 70 18.33 11.72 -0.58
N SER A 71 17.24 12.04 -1.31
CA SER A 71 16.18 12.94 -0.83
C SER A 71 15.28 12.24 0.20
N ALA A 72 14.92 10.97 -0.05
CA ALA A 72 14.07 10.18 0.85
C ALA A 72 14.73 9.95 2.22
N MET A 73 16.06 9.77 2.27
CA MET A 73 16.78 9.64 3.55
C MET A 73 16.80 10.94 4.37
N ARG A 74 16.69 12.12 3.73
CA ARG A 74 16.64 13.42 4.42
C ARG A 74 15.26 13.80 4.96
N GLN A 75 14.20 13.09 4.55
CA GLN A 75 12.82 13.46 4.91
C GLN A 75 12.35 12.90 6.27
N VAL A 76 13.16 12.10 6.96
CA VAL A 76 12.72 11.29 8.12
C VAL A 76 12.74 12.06 9.45
N THR A 77 13.56 13.10 9.56
CA THR A 77 13.78 13.80 10.84
C THR A 77 13.74 15.31 10.66
N GLU A 78 12.96 16.00 11.48
CA GLU A 78 12.99 17.45 11.63
C GLU A 78 13.74 17.78 12.91
N ILE A 79 14.73 18.67 12.83
CA ILE A 79 15.47 19.13 14.00
C ILE A 79 14.69 20.29 14.59
N ASP A 80 14.09 20.08 15.76
CA ASP A 80 13.48 21.16 16.52
C ASP A 80 14.54 21.78 17.45
N MET A 81 14.49 23.10 17.61
CA MET A 81 15.42 23.85 18.44
C MET A 81 14.62 24.60 19.49
N PHE A 82 14.87 24.27 20.76
CA PHE A 82 14.30 25.02 21.86
C PHE A 82 15.37 25.45 22.85
N SER A 83 15.10 26.59 23.48
CA SER A 83 15.99 27.18 24.47
C SER A 83 15.67 26.62 25.85
N THR A 84 16.70 26.15 26.55
CA THR A 84 16.60 25.69 27.94
C THR A 84 17.40 26.60 28.86
N TYR A 85 16.90 26.78 30.08
CA TYR A 85 17.59 27.53 31.13
C TYR A 85 18.40 26.58 32.01
N ASP A 86 19.65 26.94 32.27
CA ASP A 86 20.56 26.19 33.14
C ASP A 86 21.56 27.17 33.79
N VAL A 87 22.42 26.66 34.68
CA VAL A 87 23.51 27.43 35.31
C VAL A 87 24.70 27.68 34.36
N THR A 88 24.77 26.95 33.24
CA THR A 88 25.75 27.10 32.18
C THR A 88 25.07 27.16 30.82
N GLY A 89 25.61 27.90 29.86
CA GLY A 89 25.00 27.99 28.53
C GLY A 89 25.74 28.95 27.61
N SER A 90 25.16 29.14 26.42
CA SER A 90 25.74 29.92 25.32
C SER A 90 25.60 31.43 25.52
N TYR A 91 24.53 31.90 26.16
CA TYR A 91 24.32 33.32 26.47
C TYR A 91 23.48 33.51 27.74
N VAL A 92 23.51 34.70 28.34
CA VAL A 92 22.85 34.99 29.62
C VAL A 92 21.49 35.67 29.42
N ASP A 93 20.48 35.25 30.18
CA ASP A 93 19.24 35.99 30.39
C ASP A 93 19.45 37.01 31.52
N MET A 94 19.57 38.28 31.13
CA MET A 94 19.85 39.36 32.07
C MET A 94 18.76 39.57 33.12
N GLY A 95 17.50 39.22 32.84
CA GLY A 95 16.41 39.38 33.81
C GLY A 95 16.60 38.44 34.99
N ARG A 96 16.81 37.16 34.69
CA ARG A 96 17.08 36.09 35.68
C ARG A 96 18.40 36.27 36.40
N PHE A 97 19.40 36.81 35.72
CA PHE A 97 20.67 37.11 36.38
C PHE A 97 20.50 38.19 37.46
N LEU A 98 19.71 39.23 37.18
CA LEU A 98 19.47 40.34 38.12
C LEU A 98 18.55 39.96 39.28
N ASP A 99 17.63 39.02 39.08
CA ASP A 99 16.75 38.52 40.14
C ASP A 99 17.41 37.46 41.04
N GLY A 100 18.62 37.00 40.68
CA GLY A 100 19.40 36.03 41.43
C GLY A 100 19.02 34.58 41.18
N THR A 101 18.22 34.29 40.15
CA THR A 101 17.89 32.92 39.72
C THR A 101 19.14 32.23 39.17
N PRO A 102 19.59 31.11 39.76
CA PRO A 102 20.78 30.38 39.30
C PRO A 102 20.69 29.95 37.82
N GLU A 103 19.52 29.49 37.37
CA GLU A 103 19.24 29.08 36.00
C GLU A 103 19.01 30.29 35.07
N CYS A 104 20.05 31.11 34.93
CA CYS A 104 20.06 32.33 34.13
C CYS A 104 20.81 32.21 32.79
N MET A 105 21.47 31.08 32.53
CA MET A 105 22.13 30.84 31.25
C MET A 105 21.16 30.12 30.31
N VAL A 106 21.18 30.49 29.04
CA VAL A 106 20.37 29.90 27.98
C VAL A 106 21.27 29.08 27.07
N ASP A 107 20.86 27.85 26.81
CA ASP A 107 21.47 27.00 25.78
C ASP A 107 20.44 26.50 24.78
N SER A 108 20.91 26.13 23.58
CA SER A 108 20.04 25.61 22.52
C SER A 108 20.15 24.09 22.46
N VAL A 109 19.05 23.41 22.77
CA VAL A 109 18.97 21.95 22.67
C VAL A 109 18.31 21.60 21.34
N PHE A 110 18.93 20.70 20.61
CA PHE A 110 18.38 20.12 19.39
C PHE A 110 17.71 18.79 19.73
N GLU A 111 16.44 18.65 19.37
CA GLU A 111 15.70 17.40 19.51
C GLU A 111 15.24 16.94 18.14
N ASP A 112 15.54 15.67 17.83
CA ASP A 112 15.04 15.00 16.64
C ASP A 112 13.54 14.75 16.83
N LYS A 113 12.70 15.49 16.10
CA LYS A 113 11.27 15.24 16.05
C LYS A 113 10.89 14.51 14.76
N PRO A 114 9.97 13.53 14.83
CA PRO A 114 9.40 12.94 13.63
C PRO A 114 8.67 14.04 12.86
N LYS A 115 9.10 14.31 11.63
CA LYS A 115 8.44 15.30 10.78
C LYS A 115 6.99 14.86 10.53
N THR A 116 6.01 15.63 10.99
CA THR A 116 4.60 15.37 10.68
C THR A 116 4.32 15.75 9.23
N THR A 117 4.59 14.81 8.32
CA THR A 117 4.26 14.95 6.90
C THR A 117 2.81 14.52 6.68
N PRO A 118 2.05 15.24 5.84
CA PRO A 118 0.72 14.80 5.47
C PRO A 118 0.81 13.43 4.80
N VAL A 119 0.00 12.49 5.25
CA VAL A 119 -0.03 11.11 4.74
C VAL A 119 -1.08 11.01 3.63
N VAL A 120 -0.68 10.50 2.47
CA VAL A 120 -1.59 10.11 1.40
C VAL A 120 -1.72 8.59 1.38
N THR A 121 -2.91 8.08 1.65
CA THR A 121 -3.21 6.65 1.57
C THR A 121 -3.57 6.28 0.14
N ILE A 122 -2.74 5.46 -0.50
CA ILE A 122 -2.93 4.93 -1.85
C ILE A 122 -3.48 3.51 -1.72
N VAL A 123 -4.63 3.27 -2.33
CA VAL A 123 -5.31 1.98 -2.38
C VAL A 123 -5.35 1.53 -3.83
N SER A 124 -4.63 0.46 -4.15
CA SER A 124 -4.56 -0.04 -5.52
C SER A 124 -5.18 -1.42 -5.63
N ASN A 125 -6.22 -1.52 -6.45
CA ASN A 125 -6.90 -2.78 -6.67
C ASN A 125 -6.04 -3.72 -7.51
N VAL A 126 -5.72 -4.91 -6.99
CA VAL A 126 -4.87 -5.91 -7.65
C VAL A 126 -5.67 -6.86 -8.54
N ASN A 127 -7.00 -6.77 -8.54
CA ASN A 127 -7.82 -7.57 -9.43
C ASN A 127 -7.50 -7.25 -10.90
N ALA A 128 -7.46 -8.30 -11.71
CA ALA A 128 -7.16 -8.22 -13.13
C ALA A 128 -8.04 -9.19 -13.91
N SER A 129 -8.48 -8.79 -15.10
CA SER A 129 -9.23 -9.68 -16.00
C SER A 129 -8.40 -10.89 -16.41
N GLY A 130 -9.06 -12.02 -16.70
CA GLY A 130 -8.39 -13.27 -17.06
C GLY A 130 -7.54 -13.20 -18.33
N GLY A 131 -7.81 -12.24 -19.22
CA GLY A 131 -7.06 -12.03 -20.46
C GLY A 131 -5.94 -10.99 -20.39
N ILE A 132 -5.67 -10.39 -19.22
CA ILE A 132 -4.57 -9.45 -19.02
C ILE A 132 -3.23 -10.18 -19.12
N ASP A 133 -2.28 -9.60 -19.84
CA ASP A 133 -0.92 -10.14 -19.98
C ASP A 133 -0.01 -9.75 -18.80
N LYS A 134 1.25 -10.22 -18.81
CA LYS A 134 2.18 -9.91 -17.70
C LYS A 134 2.71 -8.49 -17.82
N GLU A 135 2.87 -8.01 -19.05
CA GLU A 135 3.41 -6.72 -19.42
C GLU A 135 2.50 -5.56 -18.95
N GLU A 136 1.18 -5.74 -19.00
CA GLU A 136 0.16 -4.84 -18.48
C GLU A 136 0.25 -4.74 -16.94
N LEU A 137 0.47 -5.87 -16.25
CA LEU A 137 0.70 -5.89 -14.79
C LEU A 137 2.03 -5.21 -14.43
N GLU A 138 3.09 -5.44 -15.21
CA GLU A 138 4.37 -4.74 -15.04
C GLU A 138 4.21 -3.22 -15.17
N THR A 139 3.46 -2.77 -16.18
CA THR A 139 3.13 -1.37 -16.40
C THR A 139 2.40 -0.78 -15.19
N ARG A 140 1.41 -1.51 -14.65
CA ARG A 140 0.70 -1.09 -13.43
C ARG A 140 1.66 -0.90 -12.26
N GLY A 141 2.56 -1.86 -12.01
CA GLY A 141 3.54 -1.74 -10.93
C GLY A 141 4.42 -0.50 -11.08
N ARG A 142 4.89 -0.21 -12.29
CA ARG A 142 5.66 1.02 -12.59
C ARG A 142 4.85 2.29 -12.31
N LEU A 143 3.57 2.32 -12.69
CA LEU A 143 2.70 3.46 -12.43
C LEU A 143 2.47 3.71 -10.95
N VAL A 144 2.26 2.65 -10.16
CA VAL A 144 2.12 2.76 -8.70
C VAL A 144 3.39 3.35 -8.08
N VAL A 145 4.58 2.87 -8.50
CA VAL A 145 5.85 3.43 -8.03
C VAL A 145 6.01 4.89 -8.46
N ALA A 146 5.69 5.23 -9.70
CA ALA A 146 5.77 6.61 -10.19
C ALA A 146 4.86 7.55 -9.39
N LEU A 147 3.63 7.11 -9.09
CA LEU A 147 2.69 7.87 -8.27
C LEU A 147 3.22 8.08 -6.84
N ILE A 148 3.74 7.03 -6.20
CA ILE A 148 4.37 7.14 -4.87
C ILE A 148 5.48 8.19 -4.91
N LYS A 149 6.39 8.08 -5.88
CA LYS A 149 7.52 9.02 -6.04
C LYS A 149 7.05 10.46 -6.27
N ALA A 150 6.02 10.67 -7.10
CA ALA A 150 5.47 12.00 -7.34
C ALA A 150 4.89 12.62 -6.06
N ILE A 151 4.16 11.82 -5.27
CA ILE A 151 3.61 12.26 -3.98
C ILE A 151 4.72 12.58 -2.98
N GLU A 152 5.75 11.74 -2.87
CA GLU A 152 6.86 11.96 -1.94
C GLU A 152 7.75 13.14 -2.33
N THR A 153 7.92 13.38 -3.63
CA THR A 153 8.62 14.56 -4.14
C THR A 153 7.86 15.85 -3.77
N SER A 154 6.54 15.79 -3.59
CA SER A 154 5.73 16.92 -3.09
C SER A 154 5.84 17.15 -1.57
N GLY A 155 6.64 16.35 -0.84
CA GLY A 155 6.84 16.48 0.60
C GLY A 155 5.79 15.79 1.46
N ARG A 156 5.03 14.85 0.89
CA ARG A 156 3.99 14.06 1.57
C ARG A 156 4.45 12.63 1.80
N ALA A 157 4.10 12.04 2.94
CA ALA A 157 4.31 10.62 3.18
C ALA A 157 3.25 9.79 2.44
N THR A 158 3.60 8.55 2.08
CA THR A 158 2.65 7.63 1.44
C THR A 158 2.42 6.39 2.29
N GLU A 159 1.15 5.99 2.40
CA GLU A 159 0.75 4.66 2.83
C GLU A 159 0.23 3.90 1.61
N LEU A 160 0.59 2.63 1.45
CA LEU A 160 0.19 1.83 0.29
C LEU A 160 -0.53 0.55 0.70
N TRP A 161 -1.71 0.37 0.13
CA TRP A 161 -2.54 -0.81 0.27
C TRP A 161 -2.75 -1.50 -1.07
N VAL A 162 -2.65 -2.83 -1.06
CA VAL A 162 -3.30 -3.69 -2.02
C VAL A 162 -4.74 -3.89 -1.59
N ASP A 163 -5.64 -3.72 -2.55
CA ASP A 163 -7.07 -4.03 -2.43
C ASP A 163 -7.46 -5.15 -3.41
N SER A 164 -8.28 -6.08 -2.96
CA SER A 164 -9.03 -6.97 -3.86
C SER A 164 -10.48 -6.98 -3.40
N THR A 165 -11.27 -6.08 -3.98
CA THR A 165 -12.71 -5.98 -3.72
C THR A 165 -13.52 -6.76 -4.78
N ASN A 166 -14.35 -7.68 -4.30
CA ASN A 166 -15.20 -8.54 -5.12
C ASN A 166 -16.67 -8.34 -4.73
N ILE A 167 -17.55 -8.27 -5.72
CA ILE A 167 -19.00 -8.18 -5.56
C ILE A 167 -19.58 -9.59 -5.52
N GLY A 168 -20.46 -9.84 -4.57
CA GLY A 168 -21.18 -11.09 -4.40
C GLY A 168 -22.23 -11.27 -5.50
N ARG A 169 -22.54 -12.54 -5.80
CA ARG A 169 -23.62 -12.89 -6.72
C ARG A 169 -24.61 -13.84 -6.08
N SER A 170 -25.87 -13.69 -6.47
CA SER A 170 -26.96 -14.61 -6.15
C SER A 170 -27.81 -14.82 -7.40
N ASN A 171 -28.07 -16.09 -7.75
CA ASN A 171 -28.83 -16.47 -8.96
C ASN A 171 -28.36 -15.76 -10.24
N GLY A 172 -27.04 -15.63 -10.40
CA GLY A 172 -26.42 -15.00 -11.57
C GLY A 172 -26.46 -13.46 -11.58
N ARG A 173 -27.05 -12.80 -10.57
CA ARG A 173 -27.09 -11.33 -10.45
C ARG A 173 -26.14 -10.84 -9.37
N GLU A 174 -25.58 -9.66 -9.56
CA GLU A 174 -24.81 -8.97 -8.53
C GLU A 174 -25.73 -8.60 -7.35
N ILE A 175 -25.20 -8.73 -6.14
CA ILE A 175 -25.86 -8.30 -4.91
C ILE A 175 -24.97 -7.28 -4.21
N ALA A 176 -25.59 -6.35 -3.48
CA ALA A 176 -24.88 -5.35 -2.67
C ALA A 176 -24.24 -6.00 -1.44
N HIS A 177 -23.24 -6.86 -1.68
CA HIS A 177 -22.45 -7.55 -0.67
C HIS A 177 -21.03 -7.73 -1.23
N HIS A 178 -20.04 -7.22 -0.50
CA HIS A 178 -18.68 -7.09 -0.96
C HIS A 178 -17.72 -7.89 -0.07
N PHE A 179 -16.71 -8.50 -0.68
CA PHE A 179 -15.60 -9.11 0.03
C PHE A 179 -14.31 -8.43 -0.39
N ARG A 180 -13.58 -7.92 0.60
CA ARG A 180 -12.35 -7.18 0.42
C ARG A 180 -11.20 -7.94 1.08
N ILE A 181 -10.12 -8.09 0.33
CA ILE A 181 -8.81 -8.45 0.88
C ILE A 181 -7.98 -7.18 0.88
N ALA A 182 -7.62 -6.68 2.08
CA ALA A 182 -6.83 -5.48 2.26
C ALA A 182 -5.45 -5.85 2.83
N VAL A 183 -4.38 -5.61 2.07
CA VAL A 183 -3.01 -5.93 2.49
C VAL A 183 -2.18 -4.66 2.47
N ARG A 184 -1.66 -4.24 3.62
CA ARG A 184 -0.75 -3.10 3.67
C ARG A 184 0.60 -3.52 3.12
N ILE A 185 1.05 -2.84 2.09
CA ILE A 185 2.38 -3.06 1.49
C ILE A 185 3.41 -2.17 2.17
N ARG A 186 3.00 -0.95 2.53
CA ARG A 186 3.88 0.05 3.15
C ARG A 186 3.07 0.91 4.10
N ALA A 187 3.57 1.08 5.33
CA ALA A 187 3.04 2.05 6.28
C ALA A 187 3.61 3.45 6.02
N ALA A 188 2.87 4.50 6.41
CA ALA A 188 3.37 5.87 6.34
C ALA A 188 4.71 6.02 7.08
N GLY A 189 5.68 6.67 6.45
CA GLY A 189 7.02 6.88 7.02
C GLY A 189 7.98 5.68 6.93
N GLN A 190 7.51 4.50 6.51
CA GLN A 190 8.39 3.37 6.24
C GLN A 190 9.20 3.62 4.95
N PRO A 191 10.48 3.22 4.86
CA PRO A 191 11.23 3.26 3.61
C PRO A 191 10.51 2.50 2.48
N LEU A 192 10.62 3.00 1.26
CA LEU A 192 10.01 2.38 0.08
C LEU A 192 10.77 1.09 -0.28
N ASP A 193 10.19 -0.07 0.04
CA ASP A 193 10.65 -1.35 -0.47
C ASP A 193 10.10 -1.60 -1.87
N MET A 194 10.93 -1.29 -2.86
CA MET A 194 10.62 -1.49 -4.27
C MET A 194 10.35 -2.96 -4.61
N GLY A 195 11.03 -3.92 -3.97
CA GLY A 195 10.82 -5.34 -4.22
C GLY A 195 9.42 -5.77 -3.83
N SER A 196 8.96 -5.35 -2.65
CA SER A 196 7.61 -5.63 -2.16
C SER A 196 6.52 -4.97 -3.01
N VAL A 197 6.71 -3.71 -3.41
CA VAL A 197 5.74 -3.00 -4.29
C VAL A 197 5.68 -3.66 -5.66
N MET A 198 6.82 -3.98 -6.26
CA MET A 198 6.85 -4.64 -7.57
C MET A 198 6.19 -6.02 -7.48
N TYR A 199 6.51 -6.84 -6.48
CA TYR A 199 5.82 -8.12 -6.28
C TYR A 199 4.30 -7.95 -6.21
N ALA A 200 3.82 -7.01 -5.39
CA ALA A 200 2.41 -6.80 -5.13
C ALA A 200 1.60 -6.44 -6.38
N PHE A 201 2.19 -5.71 -7.33
CA PHE A 201 1.45 -5.17 -8.49
C PHE A 201 1.87 -5.73 -9.84
N THR A 202 3.00 -6.44 -9.94
CA THR A 202 3.44 -7.06 -11.20
C THR A 202 3.38 -8.57 -11.20
N ASP A 203 3.56 -9.23 -10.06
CA ASP A 203 3.59 -10.69 -10.04
C ASP A 203 2.17 -11.28 -10.04
N PRO A 204 1.80 -12.09 -11.04
CA PRO A 204 0.45 -12.63 -11.11
C PRO A 204 0.11 -13.59 -9.95
N SER A 205 1.11 -14.08 -9.19
CA SER A 205 0.87 -14.87 -7.98
C SER A 205 0.22 -14.08 -6.83
N MET A 206 0.38 -12.75 -6.77
CA MET A 206 -0.29 -11.95 -5.73
C MET A 206 -1.81 -12.15 -5.80
N LEU A 207 -2.40 -11.91 -6.97
CA LEU A 207 -3.83 -12.17 -7.18
C LEU A 207 -4.14 -13.67 -7.25
N ARG A 208 -3.48 -14.39 -8.16
CA ARG A 208 -3.94 -15.72 -8.60
C ARG A 208 -3.55 -16.85 -7.68
N ALA A 209 -2.58 -16.64 -6.78
CA ALA A 209 -2.24 -17.61 -5.75
C ALA A 209 -2.66 -17.09 -4.38
N LEU A 210 -2.19 -15.92 -3.95
CA LEU A 210 -2.41 -15.47 -2.57
C LEU A 210 -3.83 -14.96 -2.33
N CYS A 211 -4.34 -14.01 -3.11
CA CYS A 211 -5.71 -13.50 -2.93
C CYS A 211 -6.75 -14.60 -3.18
N PHE A 212 -6.58 -15.41 -4.23
CA PHE A 212 -7.47 -16.54 -4.47
C PHE A 212 -7.43 -17.55 -3.33
N ASN A 213 -6.26 -17.89 -2.78
CA ASN A 213 -6.17 -18.74 -1.60
C ASN A 213 -6.91 -18.15 -0.39
N ALA A 214 -6.82 -16.83 -0.17
CA ALA A 214 -7.54 -16.16 0.90
C ALA A 214 -9.06 -16.33 0.76
N MET A 215 -9.60 -16.34 -0.46
CA MET A 215 -11.03 -16.59 -0.71
C MET A 215 -11.48 -18.01 -0.33
N HIS A 216 -10.59 -19.01 -0.36
CA HIS A 216 -10.91 -20.38 0.08
C HIS A 216 -11.08 -20.50 1.61
N ARG A 217 -10.81 -19.42 2.36
CA ARG A 217 -11.07 -19.35 3.82
C ARG A 217 -12.46 -18.83 4.16
N LEU A 218 -13.21 -18.36 3.16
CA LEU A 218 -14.58 -17.94 3.34
C LEU A 218 -15.48 -19.12 3.72
N THR A 219 -16.60 -18.84 4.38
CA THR A 219 -17.62 -19.85 4.67
C THR A 219 -18.19 -20.43 3.37
N PRO A 220 -18.73 -21.67 3.36
CA PRO A 220 -19.28 -22.27 2.14
C PRO A 220 -20.34 -21.41 1.44
N ASP A 221 -21.13 -20.65 2.20
CA ASP A 221 -22.11 -19.74 1.63
C ASP A 221 -21.47 -18.57 0.88
N MET A 222 -20.45 -17.96 1.49
CA MET A 222 -19.69 -16.89 0.86
C MET A 222 -18.88 -17.40 -0.34
N GLN A 223 -18.30 -18.60 -0.26
CA GLN A 223 -17.62 -19.22 -1.39
C GLN A 223 -18.54 -19.36 -2.60
N ARG A 224 -19.80 -19.78 -2.39
CA ARG A 224 -20.81 -19.82 -3.46
C ARG A 224 -21.11 -18.42 -4.01
N ARG A 225 -21.33 -17.43 -3.13
CA ARG A 225 -21.61 -16.04 -3.53
C ARG A 225 -20.51 -15.43 -4.39
N TYR A 226 -19.24 -15.73 -4.09
CA TYR A 226 -18.09 -15.21 -4.83
C TYR A 226 -17.51 -16.20 -5.86
N GLY A 227 -18.19 -17.31 -6.15
CA GLY A 227 -17.72 -18.28 -7.16
C GLY A 227 -16.30 -18.80 -6.92
N VAL A 228 -15.92 -18.99 -5.66
CA VAL A 228 -14.59 -19.48 -5.25
C VAL A 228 -14.37 -20.89 -5.83
N GLY A 229 -13.21 -21.11 -6.45
CA GLY A 229 -12.93 -22.36 -7.18
C GLY A 229 -13.33 -22.34 -8.67
N ALA A 230 -14.06 -21.32 -9.11
CA ALA A 230 -14.43 -21.09 -10.51
C ALA A 230 -13.96 -19.70 -10.97
N GLY A 231 -14.86 -18.71 -10.96
CA GLY A 231 -14.60 -17.36 -11.49
C GLY A 231 -13.94 -16.40 -10.51
N TYR A 232 -13.94 -16.72 -9.20
CA TYR A 232 -13.40 -15.85 -8.13
C TYR A 232 -14.02 -14.44 -8.11
N GLY A 233 -15.32 -14.36 -8.35
CA GLY A 233 -16.14 -13.16 -8.12
C GLY A 233 -16.25 -12.26 -9.35
N CYS A 234 -16.97 -11.15 -9.16
CA CYS A 234 -17.00 -10.02 -10.09
C CYS A 234 -16.24 -8.86 -9.46
N VAL A 235 -15.28 -8.31 -10.19
CA VAL A 235 -14.40 -7.25 -9.68
C VAL A 235 -15.18 -5.95 -9.55
N GLU A 236 -15.16 -5.36 -8.35
CA GLU A 236 -15.66 -4.02 -8.12
C GLU A 236 -14.79 -2.98 -8.85
N THR A 237 -15.44 -2.11 -9.61
CA THR A 237 -14.80 -1.08 -10.43
C THR A 237 -14.69 0.26 -9.76
N GLY A 238 -15.62 0.55 -8.85
CA GLY A 238 -15.65 1.82 -8.14
C GLY A 238 -14.75 1.82 -6.92
N ALA A 239 -14.60 3.00 -6.33
CA ALA A 239 -14.01 3.18 -5.00
C ALA A 239 -15.01 2.81 -3.88
N VAL A 240 -15.74 1.71 -4.05
CA VAL A 240 -16.83 1.31 -3.15
C VAL A 240 -16.25 0.97 -1.77
N HIS A 241 -16.82 1.56 -0.72
CA HIS A 241 -16.36 1.45 0.67
C HIS A 241 -14.87 1.75 0.90
N VAL A 242 -14.19 2.46 -0.02
CA VAL A 242 -12.76 2.78 0.14
C VAL A 242 -12.57 3.69 1.35
N GLU A 243 -13.35 4.77 1.45
CA GLU A 243 -13.27 5.70 2.59
C GLU A 243 -13.55 5.01 3.93
N GLU A 244 -14.54 4.11 3.96
CA GLU A 244 -14.89 3.33 5.16
C GLU A 244 -13.77 2.38 5.61
N SER A 245 -12.95 1.88 4.68
CA SER A 245 -11.87 0.92 4.98
C SER A 245 -10.50 1.57 5.17
N TYR A 246 -10.26 2.71 4.54
CA TYR A 246 -8.92 3.30 4.40
C TYR A 246 -8.86 4.79 4.79
N GLY A 247 -10.01 5.42 5.09
CA GLY A 247 -10.12 6.84 5.49
C GLY A 247 -10.60 7.77 4.37
N GLU A 248 -11.16 8.92 4.77
CA GLU A 248 -11.86 9.89 3.89
C GLU A 248 -11.01 10.49 2.75
N ASN A 249 -9.68 10.38 2.82
CA ASN A 249 -8.77 10.91 1.80
C ASN A 249 -8.00 9.83 1.04
N ALA A 250 -8.41 8.57 1.16
CA ALA A 250 -7.79 7.48 0.43
C ALA A 250 -7.98 7.65 -1.08
N VAL A 251 -6.87 7.57 -1.79
CA VAL A 251 -6.82 7.59 -3.25
C VAL A 251 -6.97 6.17 -3.76
N TYR A 252 -7.93 5.95 -4.67
CA TYR A 252 -8.18 4.63 -5.24
C TYR A 252 -7.70 4.50 -6.69
N LEU A 253 -6.94 3.44 -6.96
CA LEU A 253 -6.57 3.01 -8.31
C LEU A 253 -7.39 1.76 -8.68
N PRO A 254 -8.26 1.83 -9.71
CA PRO A 254 -9.17 0.75 -10.07
C PRO A 254 -8.44 -0.47 -10.64
N ALA A 255 -9.13 -1.60 -10.69
CA ALA A 255 -8.65 -2.88 -11.22
C ALA A 255 -8.32 -2.81 -12.73
N VAL A 256 -7.42 -3.67 -13.22
CA VAL A 256 -7.05 -3.71 -14.65
C VAL A 256 -8.03 -4.56 -15.45
N ARG A 257 -8.59 -4.01 -16.53
CA ARG A 257 -9.52 -4.73 -17.39
C ARG A 257 -9.02 -4.93 -18.80
N LEU A 258 -9.33 -6.11 -19.35
CA LEU A 258 -9.01 -6.44 -20.73
C LEU A 258 -9.69 -5.42 -21.66
N GLY A 259 -8.91 -4.81 -22.55
CA GLY A 259 -9.40 -3.81 -23.49
C GLY A 259 -9.42 -2.37 -22.95
N GLU A 260 -9.02 -2.13 -21.70
CA GLU A 260 -8.69 -0.77 -21.26
C GLU A 260 -7.41 -0.30 -21.95
N ARG A 261 -7.44 0.90 -22.52
CA ARG A 261 -6.24 1.51 -23.12
C ARG A 261 -5.25 1.90 -22.01
N GLN A 262 -3.96 1.74 -22.29
CA GLN A 262 -2.87 2.15 -21.38
C GLN A 262 -2.96 3.63 -20.95
N ASP A 263 -3.40 4.51 -21.84
CA ASP A 263 -3.72 5.92 -21.56
C ASP A 263 -4.70 6.10 -20.38
N SER A 264 -5.54 5.11 -20.08
CA SER A 264 -6.49 5.14 -18.96
C SER A 264 -5.78 5.11 -17.60
N ALA A 265 -4.70 4.35 -17.50
CA ALA A 265 -3.95 4.21 -16.25
C ALA A 265 -3.12 5.47 -15.96
N GLU A 266 -2.48 6.03 -17.00
CA GLU A 266 -1.80 7.34 -16.90
C GLU A 266 -2.78 8.46 -16.54
N ARG A 267 -3.93 8.54 -17.22
CA ARG A 267 -4.99 9.51 -16.86
C ARG A 267 -5.47 9.36 -15.43
N THR A 268 -5.55 8.13 -14.93
CA THR A 268 -5.93 7.88 -13.53
C THR A 268 -4.89 8.47 -12.59
N VAL A 269 -3.59 8.23 -12.84
CA VAL A 269 -2.51 8.83 -12.05
C VAL A 269 -2.52 10.35 -12.16
N THR A 270 -2.69 10.93 -13.34
CA THR A 270 -2.79 12.38 -13.53
C THR A 270 -3.95 12.98 -12.72
N ARG A 271 -5.15 12.39 -12.81
CA ARG A 271 -6.31 12.84 -12.02
C ARG A 271 -6.08 12.76 -10.51
N VAL A 272 -5.34 11.75 -10.06
CA VAL A 272 -4.94 11.64 -8.66
C VAL A 272 -4.02 12.79 -8.27
N LEU A 273 -3.00 13.08 -9.09
CA LEU A 273 -2.06 14.17 -8.82
C LEU A 273 -2.75 15.54 -8.84
N GLU A 274 -3.65 15.77 -9.78
CA GLU A 274 -4.50 16.98 -9.84
C GLU A 274 -5.38 17.10 -8.58
N ARG A 275 -6.04 16.02 -8.16
CA ARG A 275 -6.86 15.98 -6.92
C ARG A 275 -6.03 16.30 -5.67
N LEU A 276 -4.74 15.92 -5.67
CA LEU A 276 -3.81 16.20 -4.57
C LEU A 276 -3.14 17.60 -4.70
N GLY A 277 -3.43 18.36 -5.75
CA GLY A 277 -2.80 19.66 -6.02
C GLY A 277 -1.30 19.56 -6.29
N ILE A 278 -0.84 18.47 -6.90
CA ILE A 278 0.57 18.22 -7.26
C ILE A 278 0.83 18.58 -8.73
N ALA A 279 -0.17 18.38 -9.60
CA ALA A 279 -0.12 18.65 -11.03
C ALA A 279 -1.23 19.63 -11.42
#